data_AF-A0A936GUN1-F1
#
_entry.id   AF-A0A936GUN1-F1
#
_cell.length_a   1.000
_cell.length_b   1.000
_cell.length_c   1.000
_cell.angle_alpha   90.00
_cell.angle_beta   90.00
_cell.angle_gamma   90.00
#
_symmetry.space_group_name_H-M   'P 1'
#
loop_
_entity.id
_entity.type
_entity.pdbx_description
1 polymer ?
#
loop_
_entity_poly.entity_id
_entity_poly.type
_entity_poly.pdbx_seq_one_letter_code
_entity_poly.pdbx_strand_id
1 'polypeptide(L)' 'MRLDTYDAVFTSVQNGSFMGTIESKPTFVRMPFNANPLDTCTVNKIKNWITNGAKND' A
#
# COMPACT_ATOMS: atom_id res chain seq x y z
N MET A 1 -0.53 7.71 -9.31
CA MET A 1 -0.15 7.47 -7.91
C MET A 1 1.37 7.45 -7.85
N ARG A 2 1.97 8.27 -7.00
CA ARG A 2 3.42 8.47 -6.94
C ARG A 2 3.93 7.78 -5.66
N LEU A 3 4.84 6.80 -5.79
CA LEU A 3 5.30 5.92 -4.69
C LEU A 3 6.83 5.91 -4.56
N ASP A 4 7.52 6.89 -5.16
CA ASP A 4 8.99 7.01 -5.16
C ASP A 4 9.56 7.70 -3.91
N THR A 5 8.71 8.35 -3.11
CA THR A 5 9.12 9.00 -1.85
C THR A 5 8.26 8.54 -0.70
N TYR A 6 8.86 8.44 0.49
CA TYR A 6 8.15 8.09 1.71
C TYR A 6 6.93 9.00 1.93
N ASP A 7 7.06 10.30 1.69
CA ASP A 7 5.97 11.28 1.88
C ASP A 7 4.76 10.99 0.96
N ALA A 8 5.02 10.63 -0.29
CA ALA A 8 3.97 10.27 -1.25
C ALA A 8 3.32 8.91 -0.93
N VAL A 9 4.11 7.95 -0.41
CA VAL A 9 3.61 6.68 0.10
C VAL A 9 2.75 6.92 1.35
N PHE A 10 3.23 7.72 2.30
CA PHE A 10 2.54 8.05 3.55
C PHE A 10 1.22 8.76 3.28
N THR A 11 1.20 9.72 2.36
CA THR A 11 -0.04 10.38 1.89
C THR A 11 -1.02 9.37 1.31
N SER A 12 -0.53 8.40 0.52
CA SER A 12 -1.36 7.36 -0.08
C SER A 12 -1.90 6.35 0.94
N VAL A 13 -1.13 6.08 1.99
CA VAL A 13 -1.50 5.25 3.14
C VAL A 13 -2.59 5.95 3.96
N GLN A 14 -2.39 7.23 4.30
CA GLN A 14 -3.37 8.04 5.02
C GLN A 14 -4.70 8.16 4.27
N ASN A 15 -4.64 8.34 2.95
CA ASN A 15 -5.83 8.39 2.09
C ASN A 15 -6.44 6.99 1.81
N GLY A 16 -5.92 5.91 2.38
CA GLY A 16 -6.41 4.53 2.19
C GLY A 16 -6.23 3.96 0.77
N SER A 17 -5.66 4.75 -0.13
CA SER A 17 -5.47 4.42 -1.54
C SER A 17 -4.40 3.33 -1.72
N PHE A 18 -3.37 3.34 -0.86
CA PHE A 18 -2.30 2.33 -0.89
C PHE A 18 -2.84 0.92 -0.63
N MET A 19 -3.62 0.76 0.44
CA MET A 19 -4.25 -0.52 0.75
C MET A 19 -5.27 -0.91 -0.32
N GLY A 20 -6.03 0.04 -0.87
CA GLY A 20 -6.99 -0.20 -1.95
C GLY A 20 -6.34 -0.76 -3.23
N THR A 21 -5.15 -0.27 -3.59
CA THR A 21 -4.39 -0.80 -4.74
C THR A 21 -3.79 -2.18 -4.47
N ILE A 22 -3.30 -2.45 -3.25
CA ILE A 22 -2.76 -3.77 -2.85
C ILE A 22 -3.88 -4.82 -2.74
N GLU A 23 -5.03 -4.46 -2.18
CA GLU A 23 -6.21 -5.31 -2.07
C GLU A 23 -6.99 -5.45 -3.38
N SER A 24 -6.54 -4.80 -4.47
CA SER A 24 -7.22 -4.80 -5.78
C SER A 24 -8.70 -4.42 -5.70
N LYS A 25 -9.02 -3.38 -4.93
CA LYS A 25 -10.40 -2.86 -4.83
C LYS A 25 -10.86 -2.31 -6.20
N PRO A 26 -12.14 -2.44 -6.56
CA PRO A 26 -12.65 -2.15 -7.90
C PRO A 26 -12.45 -0.69 -8.37
N THR A 27 -12.25 0.26 -7.44
CA THR A 27 -11.99 1.67 -7.75
C THR A 27 -10.50 2.01 -7.85
N PHE A 28 -9.60 1.04 -7.62
CA PHE A 28 -8.16 1.27 -7.55
C PHE A 28 -7.40 0.39 -8.54
N VAL A 29 -6.32 0.94 -9.11
CA VAL A 29 -5.43 0.16 -9.97
C VAL A 29 -4.72 -0.89 -9.12
N ARG A 30 -4.98 -2.17 -9.41
CA ARG A 30 -4.30 -3.30 -8.78
C ARG A 30 -2.78 -3.12 -8.84
N MET A 31 -2.13 -3.21 -7.69
CA MET A 31 -0.68 -3.27 -7.54
C MET A 31 -0.28 -4.60 -6.91
N PRO A 32 0.75 -5.30 -7.42
CA PRO A 32 1.65 -4.90 -8.50
C PRO A 32 0.99 -4.92 -9.89
N PHE A 33 1.19 -3.86 -10.68
CA PHE A 33 0.61 -3.73 -12.02
C PHE A 33 1.14 -4.83 -12.94
N ASN A 34 0.22 -5.59 -13.55
CA ASN A 34 0.52 -6.72 -14.45
C ASN A 34 1.46 -7.79 -13.87
N ALA A 35 1.54 -7.90 -12.55
CA ALA A 35 2.35 -8.90 -11.85
C ALA A 35 1.53 -9.62 -10.78
N ASN A 36 2.12 -10.67 -10.21
CA ASN A 36 1.47 -11.43 -9.14
C ASN A 36 1.23 -10.54 -7.93
N PRO A 37 0.06 -10.66 -7.27
CA PRO A 37 -0.21 -9.94 -6.04
C PRO A 37 0.85 -10.27 -4.98
N LEU A 38 1.08 -9.32 -4.08
CA LEU A 38 1.97 -9.53 -2.95
C LEU A 38 1.43 -10.70 -2.10
N ASP A 39 2.34 -11.52 -1.59
CA ASP A 39 1.99 -12.60 -0.67
C ASP A 39 1.25 -12.04 0.55
N THR A 40 0.30 -12.81 1.09
CA THR A 40 -0.50 -12.39 2.25
C THR A 40 0.37 -12.03 3.45
N CYS A 41 1.54 -12.66 3.62
CA CYS A 41 2.50 -12.29 4.66
C CYS A 41 3.04 -10.86 4.46
N THR A 42 3.34 -10.49 3.22
CA THR A 42 3.83 -9.14 2.87
C THR A 42 2.73 -8.11 3.04
N VAL A 43 1.51 -8.41 2.61
CA VAL A 43 0.34 -7.55 2.81
C VAL A 43 0.07 -7.34 4.31
N ASN A 44 0.19 -8.38 5.13
CA ASN A 44 0.00 -8.27 6.58
C ASN A 44 1.11 -7.46 7.26
N LYS A 45 2.37 -7.60 6.84
CA LYS A 45 3.47 -6.74 7.32
C LYS A 45 3.20 -5.27 7.01
N ILE A 46 2.72 -4.98 5.79
CA ILE A 46 2.32 -3.64 5.38
C ILE A 46 1.14 -3.14 6.23
N LYS A 47 0.09 -3.95 6.43
CA LYS A 47 -1.03 -3.57 7.31
C LYS A 47 -0.55 -3.23 8.71
N ASN A 48 0.30 -4.06 9.31
CA ASN A 48 0.83 -3.81 10.64
C ASN A 48 1.67 -2.54 10.69
N TRP A 49 2.50 -2.29 9.68
CA TRP A 49 3.27 -1.06 9.57
C TRP A 49 2.37 0.18 9.47
N ILE A 50 1.30 0.13 8.65
CA ILE A 50 0.29 1.19 8.56
C ILE A 50 -0.40 1.42 9.91
N THR A 51 -0.85 0.35 10.58
CA THR A 51 -1.48 0.42 11.91
C THR A 51 -0.55 0.99 12.96
N ASN A 52 0.77 0.74 12.84
CA ASN A 52 1.79 1.32 13.71
C ASN A 52 2.13 2.80 13.40
N GLY A 53 1.39 3.43 12.49
CA GLY A 53 1.57 4.83 12.11
C GLY A 53 2.51 5.04 10.93
N ALA A 54 2.76 3.98 10.14
CA ALA A 54 3.58 4.02 8.93
C ALA A 54 4.93 4.70 9.12
N LYS A 55 5.60 4.47 10.26
CA LYS A 55 6.86 5.13 10.63
C LYS A 55 8.00 4.77 9.68
N ASN A 56 8.84 5.74 9.36
CA ASN A 56 10.12 5.58 8.68
C ASN A 56 11.24 5.79 9.69
N ASP A 57 11.54 4.74 10.46
CA ASP A 57 12.67 4.68 11.41
C ASP A 57 13.95 4.20 10.72
#